data_AF-A0A934YFA2-F1
#
_entry.id   AF-A0A934YFA2-F1
#
_cell.length_a   1.000
_cell.length_b   1.000
_cell.length_c   1.000
_cell.angle_alpha   90.00
_cell.angle_beta   90.00
_cell.angle_gamma   90.00
#
_symmetry.space_group_name_H-M   'P 1'
#
loop_
_entity.id
_entity.type
_entity.pdbx_description
1 polymer ?
#
loop_
_entity_poly.entity_id
_entity_poly.type
_entity_poly.pdbx_seq_one_letter_code
_entity_poly.pdbx_strand_id
1 'polypeptide(L)' 'MAADPSVHKRYLDYRETYGYFARGQPLLDYASFAAADAELRALAARSELDDDEEARRAELEALLFRD' A
#
# COMPACT_ATOMS: atom_id res chain seq x y z
N MET A 1 -20.16 -1.23 3.03
CA MET A 1 -19.21 -1.62 1.96
C MET A 1 -18.50 -2.88 2.44
N ALA A 2 -18.69 -4.02 1.77
CA ALA A 2 -17.98 -5.24 2.12
C ALA A 2 -16.51 -5.03 1.78
N ALA A 3 -15.63 -5.12 2.78
CA ALA A 3 -14.19 -5.11 2.59
C ALA A 3 -13.83 -6.20 1.56
N ASP A 4 -13.14 -5.81 0.48
CA ASP A 4 -12.65 -6.78 -0.50
C ASP A 4 -11.74 -7.77 0.24
N PRO A 5 -12.05 -9.09 0.26
CA PRO A 5 -11.29 -10.09 1.01
C PRO A 5 -9.80 -10.06 0.66
N SER A 6 -9.48 -9.67 -0.58
CA SER A 6 -8.13 -9.54 -1.11
C SER A 6 -7.36 -8.38 -0.48
N VAL A 7 -8.03 -7.25 -0.20
CA VAL A 7 -7.43 -6.09 0.50
C VAL A 7 -7.21 -6.44 1.97
N HIS A 8 -8.18 -7.10 2.60
CA HIS A 8 -8.04 -7.51 4.01
C HIS A 8 -6.86 -8.45 4.22
N LYS A 9 -6.68 -9.45 3.35
CA LYS A 9 -5.53 -10.34 3.39
C LYS A 9 -4.21 -9.57 3.27
N ARG A 10 -4.09 -8.69 2.28
CA ARG A 10 -2.87 -7.88 2.06
C ARG A 10 -2.57 -6.93 3.22
N TYR A 11 -3.59 -6.42 3.89
CA TYR A 11 -3.40 -5.64 5.11
C TYR A 11 -2.84 -6.48 6.27
N LEU A 12 -3.26 -7.75 6.40
CA LEU A 12 -2.69 -8.66 7.39
C LEU A 12 -1.22 -8.99 7.07
N ASP A 13 -0.91 -9.29 5.81
CA ASP A 13 0.46 -9.49 5.34
C ASP A 13 1.33 -8.24 5.59
N TYR A 14 0.82 -7.05 5.24
CA TYR A 14 1.46 -5.77 5.55
C TYR A 14 1.77 -5.64 7.04
N ARG A 15 0.80 -5.91 7.91
CA ARG A 15 0.98 -5.81 9.37
C ARG A 15 2.02 -6.77 9.90
N GLU A 16 2.07 -7.98 9.37
CA GLU A 16 3.04 -9.00 9.76
C GLU A 16 4.47 -8.54 9.40
N THR A 17 4.66 -8.06 8.18
CA THR A 17 5.96 -7.55 7.70
C THR A 17 6.36 -6.24 8.39
N TYR A 18 5.44 -5.27 8.51
CA TYR A 18 5.71 -3.97 9.15
C TYR A 18 6.04 -4.13 10.64
N GLY A 19 5.41 -5.08 11.33
CA GLY A 19 5.72 -5.37 12.73
C GLY A 19 7.18 -5.81 12.96
N TYR A 20 7.79 -6.41 11.93
CA TYR A 20 9.19 -6.86 11.98
C TYR A 20 10.17 -5.71 11.69
N PHE A 21 9.88 -4.85 10.71
CA PHE A 21 10.81 -3.83 10.22
C PHE A 21 10.58 -2.40 10.75
N ALA A 22 9.36 -2.05 11.17
CA ALA A 22 8.98 -0.68 11.54
C ALA A 22 8.88 -0.45 13.05
N ARG A 23 9.88 -0.91 13.84
CA ARG A 23 9.94 -0.63 15.28
C ARG A 23 9.94 0.89 15.53
N GLY A 24 8.78 1.42 15.92
CA GLY A 24 8.60 2.81 16.35
C GLY A 24 7.87 3.74 15.37
N GLN A 25 7.40 3.26 14.21
CA GLN A 25 6.56 4.07 13.31
C GLN A 25 5.08 3.69 13.43
N PRO A 26 4.15 4.66 13.29
CA PRO A 26 2.72 4.38 13.30
C PRO A 26 2.36 3.51 12.09
N LEU A 27 1.77 2.36 12.37
CA LEU A 27 1.18 1.50 11.35
C LEU A 27 -0.01 2.23 10.71
N LEU A 28 -0.14 2.15 9.38
CA LEU A 28 -1.37 2.61 8.73
C LEU A 28 -2.57 1.84 9.26
N ASP A 29 -3.69 2.55 9.46
CA ASP A 29 -4.96 1.91 9.72
C ASP A 29 -5.49 1.24 8.45
N TYR A 30 -6.50 0.37 8.61
CA TYR A 30 -7.05 -0.39 7.49
C TYR A 30 -7.58 0.50 6.36
N ALA A 31 -8.19 1.65 6.71
CA ALA A 31 -8.75 2.57 5.73
C ALA A 31 -7.65 3.24 4.90
N SER A 32 -6.58 3.71 5.53
CA SER A 32 -5.45 4.34 4.84
C SER A 32 -4.68 3.32 4.01
N PHE A 33 -4.49 2.10 4.53
CA PHE A 33 -3.90 1.01 3.75
C PHE A 33 -4.75 0.68 2.51
N ALA A 34 -6.07 0.53 2.67
CA ALA A 34 -6.95 0.21 1.56
C ALA A 34 -6.96 1.30 0.48
N ALA A 35 -6.88 2.58 0.87
CA ALA A 35 -6.78 3.70 -0.06
C ALA A 35 -5.46 3.68 -0.83
N ALA A 36 -4.33 3.56 -0.12
CA ALA A 36 -3.00 3.51 -0.73
C ALA A 36 -2.83 2.28 -1.64
N ASP A 37 -3.35 1.13 -1.23
CA ASP A 37 -3.35 -0.11 -2.01
C ASP A 37 -4.17 0.00 -3.30
N ALA A 38 -5.34 0.65 -3.22
CA ALA A 38 -6.18 0.91 -4.39
C ALA A 38 -5.51 1.88 -5.36
N GLU A 39 -4.89 2.95 -4.84
CA GLU A 39 -4.15 3.93 -5.64
C GLU A 39 -2.95 3.28 -6.35
N LEU A 40 -2.15 2.49 -5.61
CA LEU A 40 -1.01 1.77 -6.18
C LEU A 40 -1.45 0.80 -7.28
N ARG A 41 -2.56 0.08 -7.09
CA ARG A 41 -3.11 -0.80 -8.13
C ARG A 41 -3.63 -0.04 -9.34
N ALA A 42 -4.26 1.12 -9.13
CA ALA A 42 -4.73 1.95 -10.21
C ALA A 42 -3.54 2.45 -11.07
N LEU A 43 -2.44 2.85 -10.43
CA LEU A 43 -1.21 3.23 -11.12
C LEU A 43 -0.55 2.02 -11.81
N ALA A 44 -0.42 0.88 -11.14
CA ALA A 44 0.18 -0.33 -11.70
C ALA A 44 -0.64 -0.94 -12.86
N ALA A 45 -1.93 -0.65 -12.96
CA ALA A 45 -2.79 -1.07 -14.07
C ALA A 45 -2.62 -0.22 -15.33
N ARG A 46 -1.96 0.94 -15.24
CA ARG A 46 -1.69 1.82 -16.38
C ARG A 46 -0.39 1.38 -17.05
N SER A 47 -0.42 1.37 -18.38
CA SER A 47 0.76 1.04 -19.19
C SER A 47 1.76 2.18 -19.31
N GLU A 48 1.31 3.41 -19.04
CA GLU A 48 2.11 4.62 -19.11
C GLU A 48 1.71 5.49 -17.91
N LEU A 49 2.72 5.90 -17.14
CA LEU A 49 2.63 6.82 -16.01
C LEU A 49 3.47 8.04 -16.36
N ASP A 50 3.01 9.23 -15.99
CA ASP A 50 3.85 10.42 -16.03
C ASP A 50 4.87 10.43 -14.88
N ASP A 51 5.79 11.42 -14.90
CA ASP A 51 6.85 11.52 -13.88
C ASP A 51 6.30 11.71 -12.46
N ASP A 52 5.15 12.40 -12.32
CA ASP A 52 4.49 12.64 -11.03
C ASP A 52 3.79 11.35 -10.54
N GLU A 53 3.14 10.63 -11.44
CA GLU A 53 2.48 9.35 -11.18
C GLU A 53 3.47 8.25 -10.83
N GLU A 54 4.64 8.20 -11.49
CA GLU A 54 5.71 7.26 -11.17
C GLU A 54 6.35 7.59 -9.81
N ALA A 55 6.57 8.88 -9.51
CA ALA A 55 7.01 9.30 -8.18
C ALA A 55 6.00 8.88 -7.11
N ARG A 56 4.70 9.10 -7.36
CA ARG A 56 3.62 8.71 -6.46
C ARG A 56 3.55 7.21 -6.25
N ARG A 57 3.73 6.43 -7.32
CA ARG A 57 3.79 4.97 -7.24
C ARG A 57 4.95 4.52 -6.36
N ALA A 58 6.14 5.09 -6.54
CA ALA A 58 7.31 4.76 -5.72
C ALA A 58 7.09 5.10 -4.24
N GLU A 59 6.43 6.23 -3.93
CA GLU A 59 6.04 6.57 -2.55
C GLU A 59 5.09 5.53 -1.95
N LEU A 60 4.09 5.08 -2.71
CA LEU A 60 3.12 4.08 -2.26
C LEU A 60 3.77 2.71 -2.07
N GLU A 61 4.68 2.30 -2.97
CA GLU A 61 5.46 1.07 -2.84
C GLU A 61 6.35 1.12 -1.58
N ALA A 62 7.04 2.24 -1.33
CA ALA A 62 7.84 2.42 -0.11
C ALA A 62 7.00 2.45 1.17
N LEU A 63 5.77 2.96 1.09
CA LEU A 63 4.84 3.02 2.22
C LEU A 63 4.29 1.62 2.58
N LEU A 64 3.93 0.83 1.57
CA LEU A 64 3.22 -0.44 1.72
C LEU A 64 4.14 -1.67 1.76
N PHE A 65 5.31 -1.62 1.11
CA PHE A 65 6.20 -2.77 0.92
C PHE A 65 7.64 -2.46 1.32
N ARG A 66 7.83 -1.65 2.37
CA ARG A 66 9.15 -1.33 2.91
C ARG A 66 9.93 -2.60 3.27
N ASP A 67 10.82 -3.01 2.37
CA ASP A 67 11.84 -4.07 2.56
C ASP A 67 12.98 -3.57 3.46
#